data_AF-A0A851I8R8-F1
#
_entry.id   AF-A0A851I8R8-F1
#
_cell.length_a   1.000
_cell.length_b   1.000
_cell.length_c   1.000
_cell.angle_alpha   90.00
_cell.angle_beta   90.00
_cell.angle_gamma   90.00
#
_symmetry.space_group_name_H-M   'P 1'
#
loop_
_entity.id
_entity.type
_entity.pdbx_description
1 polymer ?
#
loop_
_entity_poly.entity_id
_entity_poly.type
_entity_poly.pdbx_seq_one_letter_code
_entity_poly.pdbx_strand_id
1 'polypeptide(L)'
;MKYKNYEELHLFEINDNYINYLQKFDKHILNFSGKKYKTSRKYLGILLKINDCNYFAPLSSPSKKFDYDLNGNLRKSIIPLIRMVRITNTGKQDFLGTIKLGSMIPVFNNSLMRYYDLTLESDIKYKKMVQKQLTFILKNKELILRNANKLYRQKNSNMSMGYIKNTVNFELLEEKAKLYLHNKFTKFKKTTKNSF
;
A
#
# COMPACT_ATOMS: atom_id res chain seq x y z
N MET A 1 21.53 20.09 2.05
CA MET A 1 20.49 19.07 1.82
C MET A 1 20.85 17.82 2.63
N LYS A 2 20.08 17.49 3.68
CA LYS A 2 20.29 16.23 4.41
C LYS A 2 19.74 15.08 3.56
N TYR A 3 20.59 14.12 3.19
CA TYR A 3 20.17 12.89 2.52
C TYR A 3 19.15 12.17 3.41
N LYS A 4 17.91 12.01 2.93
CA LYS A 4 16.91 11.16 3.59
C LYS A 4 17.43 9.73 3.54
N ASN A 5 17.51 9.09 4.70
CA ASN A 5 17.93 7.70 4.82
C ASN A 5 16.85 6.81 4.19
N TYR A 6 17.12 6.22 3.03
CA TYR A 6 16.15 5.41 2.25
C TYR A 6 15.85 4.03 2.87
N GLU A 7 16.36 3.75 4.07
CA GLU A 7 16.08 2.53 4.80
C GLU A 7 14.76 2.55 5.57
N GLU A 8 14.10 3.71 5.69
CA GLU A 8 12.85 3.84 6.43
C GLU A 8 11.60 3.62 5.57
N LEU A 9 10.55 3.10 6.19
CA LEU A 9 9.25 2.97 5.56
C LEU A 9 8.60 4.35 5.44
N HIS A 10 8.16 4.68 4.23
CA HIS A 10 7.56 5.96 3.89
C HIS A 10 6.19 5.80 3.24
N LEU A 11 5.43 6.90 3.22
CA LEU A 11 4.16 6.98 2.53
C LEU A 11 4.32 7.58 1.15
N PHE A 12 3.56 7.04 0.21
CA PHE A 12 3.56 7.41 -1.19
C PHE A 12 2.14 7.55 -1.70
N GLU A 13 2.02 8.27 -2.80
CA GLU A 13 0.89 8.20 -3.70
C GLU A 13 1.34 7.47 -4.96
N ILE A 14 0.50 6.58 -5.46
CA ILE A 14 0.76 5.80 -6.68
C ILE A 14 -0.14 6.34 -7.78
N ASN A 15 0.38 6.42 -9.00
CA ASN A 15 -0.32 6.96 -10.14
C ASN A 15 -1.68 6.28 -10.38
N ASP A 16 -2.73 7.08 -10.44
CA ASP A 16 -4.12 6.64 -10.55
C ASP A 16 -4.39 5.79 -11.81
N ASN A 17 -3.81 6.17 -12.96
CA ASN A 17 -3.96 5.40 -14.21
C ASN A 17 -3.29 4.04 -14.11
N TYR A 18 -2.19 3.94 -13.36
CA TYR A 18 -1.52 2.67 -13.10
C TYR A 18 -2.36 1.77 -12.18
N ILE A 19 -2.95 2.32 -11.11
CA ILE A 19 -3.86 1.56 -10.24
C ILE A 19 -5.08 1.07 -11.05
N ASN A 20 -5.73 1.95 -11.80
CA ASN A 20 -6.86 1.60 -12.68
C ASN A 20 -6.50 0.50 -13.69
N TYR A 21 -5.28 0.54 -14.23
CA TYR A 21 -4.80 -0.50 -15.13
C TYR A 21 -4.70 -1.86 -14.42
N LEU A 22 -4.05 -1.92 -13.25
CA LEU A 22 -3.87 -3.18 -12.52
C LEU A 22 -5.22 -3.77 -12.05
N GLN A 23 -6.19 -2.93 -11.67
CA GLN A 23 -7.53 -3.35 -11.25
C GLN A 23 -8.29 -4.18 -12.30
N LYS A 24 -7.92 -4.06 -13.59
CA LYS A 24 -8.50 -4.88 -14.66
C LYS A 24 -8.12 -6.36 -14.55
N PHE A 25 -7.06 -6.68 -13.82
CA PHE A 25 -6.49 -8.03 -13.73
C PHE A 25 -6.69 -8.66 -12.35
N ASP A 26 -6.86 -7.85 -11.29
CA ASP A 26 -7.10 -8.35 -9.95
C ASP A 26 -8.07 -7.47 -9.15
N LYS A 27 -9.22 -8.06 -8.79
CA LYS A 27 -10.28 -7.41 -8.01
C LYS A 27 -9.89 -7.06 -6.57
N HIS A 28 -8.80 -7.61 -6.06
CA HIS A 28 -8.34 -7.33 -4.69
C HIS A 28 -7.50 -6.05 -4.58
N ILE A 29 -7.25 -5.37 -5.70
CA ILE A 29 -6.63 -4.04 -5.72
C ILE A 29 -7.65 -2.98 -5.30
N LEU A 30 -7.31 -2.23 -4.26
CA LEU A 30 -8.21 -1.26 -3.66
C LEU A 30 -8.33 0.02 -4.48
N ASN A 31 -9.54 0.57 -4.55
CA ASN A 31 -9.77 1.90 -5.12
C ASN A 31 -8.94 2.96 -4.40
N PHE A 32 -8.32 3.87 -5.16
CA PHE A 32 -7.48 4.95 -4.64
C PHE A 32 -8.27 6.24 -4.35
N SER A 33 -9.48 6.38 -4.90
CA SER A 33 -10.35 7.56 -4.76
C SER A 33 -11.83 7.21 -4.99
N GLY A 34 -12.73 8.20 -4.91
CA GLY A 34 -14.17 8.08 -5.17
C GLY A 34 -15.01 8.93 -4.20
N LYS A 35 -16.35 8.95 -4.38
CA LYS A 35 -17.28 9.79 -3.57
C LYS A 35 -17.16 9.60 -2.05
N LYS A 36 -16.66 8.46 -1.60
CA LYS A 36 -16.47 8.13 -0.17
C LYS A 36 -15.09 8.52 0.38
N TYR A 37 -14.20 9.06 -0.45
CA TYR A 37 -12.82 9.38 -0.11
C TYR A 37 -12.65 10.89 0.05
N LYS A 38 -12.17 11.32 1.22
CA LYS A 38 -11.76 12.71 1.46
C LYS A 38 -10.37 13.00 0.93
N THR A 39 -9.50 11.98 0.91
CA THR A 39 -8.11 12.06 0.45
C THR A 39 -7.81 10.87 -0.47
N SER A 40 -6.87 11.05 -1.39
CA SER A 40 -6.33 9.94 -2.19
C SER A 40 -5.63 8.92 -1.28
N ARG A 41 -5.74 7.64 -1.63
CA ARG A 41 -5.15 6.56 -0.85
C ARG A 41 -3.64 6.65 -0.80
N LYS A 42 -3.09 6.58 0.42
CA LYS A 42 -1.66 6.50 0.66
C LYS A 42 -1.19 5.05 0.68
N TYR A 43 0.03 4.84 0.20
CA TYR A 43 0.68 3.54 0.10
C TYR A 43 1.95 3.53 0.93
N LEU A 44 2.18 2.46 1.68
CA LEU A 44 3.37 2.23 2.47
C LEU A 44 4.41 1.49 1.62
N GLY A 45 5.63 2.01 1.55
CA GLY A 45 6.74 1.33 0.90
C GLY A 45 8.11 1.93 1.27
N ILE A 46 9.21 1.40 0.76
CA ILE A 46 9.30 0.17 -0.04
C ILE A 46 9.26 -1.04 0.91
N LEU A 47 8.33 -1.97 0.69
CA LEU A 47 8.16 -3.15 1.57
C LEU A 47 9.07 -4.32 1.18
N LEU A 48 9.19 -4.59 -0.12
CA LEU A 48 10.00 -5.66 -0.68
C LEU A 48 10.66 -5.16 -1.96
N LYS A 49 11.82 -5.72 -2.27
CA LYS A 49 12.49 -5.58 -3.56
C LYS A 49 12.66 -6.97 -4.16
N ILE A 50 11.85 -7.30 -5.16
CA ILE A 50 11.80 -8.64 -5.77
C ILE A 50 11.66 -8.45 -7.28
N ASN A 51 12.40 -9.22 -8.08
CA ASN A 51 12.34 -9.19 -9.55
C ASN A 51 12.45 -7.77 -10.13
N ASP A 52 13.35 -6.95 -9.57
CA ASP A 52 13.58 -5.54 -9.95
C ASP A 52 12.39 -4.59 -9.76
N CYS A 53 11.41 -4.97 -8.93
CA CYS A 53 10.32 -4.08 -8.54
C CYS A 53 10.26 -3.83 -7.04
N ASN A 54 9.72 -2.66 -6.70
CA ASN A 54 9.46 -2.25 -5.34
C ASN A 54 7.98 -2.52 -5.00
N TYR A 55 7.71 -3.11 -3.84
CA TYR A 55 6.35 -3.37 -3.36
C TYR A 55 5.81 -2.29 -2.44
N PHE A 56 4.53 -1.97 -2.62
CA PHE A 56 3.81 -0.95 -1.85
C PHE A 56 2.45 -1.47 -1.38
N ALA A 57 2.14 -1.33 -0.09
CA ALA A 57 0.83 -1.74 0.44
C ALA A 57 -0.10 -0.54 0.67
N PRO A 58 -1.37 -0.61 0.25
CA PRO A 58 -2.32 0.44 0.52
C PRO A 58 -2.64 0.56 2.02
N LEU A 59 -2.72 1.79 2.52
CA LEU A 59 -3.37 2.10 3.78
C LEU A 59 -4.89 2.15 3.59
N SER A 60 -5.66 1.79 4.61
CA SER A 60 -7.11 1.94 4.60
C SER A 60 -7.65 2.43 5.94
N SER A 61 -8.59 3.36 5.89
CA SER A 61 -9.31 3.87 7.06
C SER A 61 -10.13 2.77 7.75
N PRO A 62 -10.43 2.93 9.06
CA PRO A 62 -11.27 2.02 9.83
C PRO A 62 -12.62 1.72 9.16
N SER A 63 -13.03 0.46 9.17
CA SER A 63 -14.34 0.01 8.71
C SER A 63 -15.08 -0.74 9.81
N LYS A 64 -16.23 -0.21 10.23
CA LYS A 64 -17.11 -0.88 11.21
C LYS A 64 -17.48 -2.31 10.78
N LYS A 65 -17.66 -2.54 9.48
CA LYS A 65 -18.06 -3.85 8.93
C LYS A 65 -16.95 -4.90 8.97
N PHE A 66 -15.70 -4.50 8.74
CA PHE A 66 -14.61 -5.46 8.49
C PHE A 66 -13.56 -5.52 9.60
N ASP A 67 -13.47 -4.49 10.44
CA ASP A 67 -12.42 -4.42 11.47
C ASP A 67 -12.86 -4.91 12.84
N TYR A 68 -14.16 -5.02 13.08
CA TYR A 68 -14.71 -5.43 14.37
C TYR A 68 -15.35 -6.83 14.26
N ASP A 69 -15.34 -7.57 15.37
CA ASP A 69 -16.10 -8.81 15.50
C ASP A 69 -17.58 -8.52 15.81
N LEU A 70 -18.38 -9.58 15.98
CA LEU A 70 -19.82 -9.46 16.26
C LEU A 70 -20.11 -8.79 17.61
N ASN A 71 -19.13 -8.79 18.52
CA ASN A 71 -19.24 -8.17 19.85
C ASN A 71 -18.71 -6.73 19.86
N GLY A 72 -18.32 -6.19 18.69
CA GLY A 72 -17.79 -4.83 18.58
C GLY A 72 -16.32 -4.70 19.01
N ASN A 73 -15.59 -5.80 19.22
CA ASN A 73 -14.16 -5.74 19.53
C ASN A 73 -13.32 -5.64 18.26
N LEU A 74 -12.24 -4.86 18.31
CA LEU A 74 -11.32 -4.78 17.18
C LEU A 74 -10.63 -6.14 16.98
N ARG A 75 -10.74 -6.68 15.77
CA ARG A 75 -10.09 -7.94 15.39
C ARG A 75 -8.57 -7.79 15.47
N LYS A 76 -7.86 -8.88 15.76
CA LYS A 76 -6.38 -8.90 15.76
C LYS A 76 -5.82 -8.74 14.35
N SER A 77 -4.58 -8.26 14.25
CA SER A 77 -3.82 -8.28 12.99
C SER A 77 -3.61 -9.72 12.49
N ILE A 78 -3.54 -9.88 11.19
CA ILE A 78 -3.19 -11.14 10.50
C ILE A 78 -2.11 -10.85 9.46
N ILE A 79 -1.46 -11.87 8.91
CA ILE A 79 -0.37 -11.73 7.94
C ILE A 79 -0.72 -10.74 6.79
N PRO A 80 -1.88 -10.84 6.09
CA PRO A 80 -2.20 -9.91 5.00
C PRO A 80 -2.75 -8.55 5.44
N LEU A 81 -2.98 -8.32 6.74
CA LEU A 81 -3.65 -7.10 7.22
C LEU A 81 -3.20 -6.75 8.64
N ILE A 82 -2.50 -5.64 8.75
CA ILE A 82 -2.04 -5.09 10.03
C ILE A 82 -2.97 -3.96 10.45
N ARG A 83 -3.54 -4.07 11.65
CA ARG A 83 -4.34 -3.02 12.29
C ARG A 83 -3.43 -2.14 13.13
N MET A 84 -3.37 -0.86 12.79
CA MET A 84 -2.56 0.12 13.48
C MET A 84 -3.33 0.63 14.69
N VAL A 85 -2.83 0.33 15.87
CA VAL A 85 -3.47 0.71 17.14
C VAL A 85 -2.48 1.47 18.01
N ARG A 86 -3.00 2.47 18.73
CA ARG A 86 -2.24 3.21 19.73
C ARG A 86 -3.00 3.14 21.04
N ILE A 87 -2.29 2.88 22.14
CA ILE A 87 -2.85 3.05 23.48
C ILE A 87 -2.70 4.52 23.87
N THR A 88 -3.80 5.15 24.28
CA THR A 88 -3.80 6.53 24.80
C THR A 88 -3.34 6.55 26.25
N ASN A 89 -3.05 7.74 26.77
CA ASN A 89 -2.66 7.93 28.17
C ASN A 89 -3.75 7.48 29.16
N THR A 90 -5.00 7.39 28.69
CA THR A 90 -6.15 6.88 29.45
C THR A 90 -6.34 5.36 29.34
N GLY A 91 -5.38 4.64 28.74
CA GLY A 91 -5.47 3.20 28.50
C GLY A 91 -6.40 2.78 27.36
N LYS A 92 -7.08 3.72 26.68
CA LYS A 92 -7.99 3.41 25.58
C LYS A 92 -7.23 3.12 24.28
N GLN A 93 -7.78 2.21 23.47
CA GLN A 93 -7.23 1.89 22.16
C GLN A 93 -7.77 2.84 21.08
N ASP A 94 -6.87 3.64 20.50
CA ASP A 94 -7.10 4.50 19.33
C ASP A 94 -6.77 3.71 18.06
N PHE A 95 -7.78 3.38 17.25
CA PHE A 95 -7.61 2.62 16.00
C PHE A 95 -7.37 3.57 14.83
N LEU A 96 -6.16 3.47 14.25
CA LEU A 96 -5.66 4.43 13.26
C LEU A 96 -5.89 3.97 11.81
N GLY A 97 -6.47 2.78 11.60
CA GLY A 97 -6.65 2.18 10.29
C GLY A 97 -5.72 0.98 10.05
N THR A 98 -5.55 0.59 8.79
CA THR A 98 -4.94 -0.69 8.42
C THR A 98 -3.89 -0.56 7.32
N ILE A 99 -2.88 -1.43 7.35
CA ILE A 99 -1.94 -1.70 6.25
C ILE A 99 -2.41 -2.99 5.57
N LYS A 100 -2.76 -2.93 4.28
CA LYS A 100 -3.37 -4.04 3.53
C LYS A 100 -2.31 -4.76 2.69
N LEU A 101 -1.47 -5.56 3.35
CA LEU A 101 -0.43 -6.35 2.69
C LEU A 101 -1.01 -7.33 1.64
N GLY A 102 -2.21 -7.86 1.87
CA GLY A 102 -2.98 -8.67 0.90
C GLY A 102 -3.25 -7.99 -0.44
N SER A 103 -3.16 -6.67 -0.48
CA SER A 103 -3.40 -5.83 -1.65
C SER A 103 -2.16 -5.04 -2.05
N MET A 104 -0.96 -5.46 -1.64
CA MET A 104 0.27 -4.79 -2.05
C MET A 104 0.56 -4.97 -3.54
N ILE A 105 1.14 -3.95 -4.18
CA ILE A 105 1.33 -3.90 -5.62
C ILE A 105 2.82 -3.70 -5.98
N PRO A 106 3.29 -4.29 -7.09
CA PRO A 106 4.63 -4.04 -7.60
C PRO A 106 4.69 -2.69 -8.34
N VAL A 107 5.83 -2.02 -8.26
CA VAL A 107 6.13 -0.80 -9.03
C VAL A 107 7.58 -0.88 -9.52
N PHE A 108 7.74 -0.91 -10.84
CA PHE A 108 9.03 -1.05 -11.53
C PHE A 108 9.70 0.29 -11.87
N ASN A 109 8.96 1.41 -11.80
CA ASN A 109 9.48 2.71 -12.19
C ASN A 109 9.01 3.80 -11.22
N ASN A 110 9.96 4.57 -10.71
CA ASN A 110 9.70 5.62 -9.72
C ASN A 110 8.80 6.74 -10.25
N SER A 111 8.69 6.94 -11.57
CA SER A 111 7.73 7.90 -12.16
C SER A 111 6.26 7.55 -11.91
N LEU A 112 5.96 6.33 -11.46
CA LEU A 112 4.61 5.89 -11.09
C LEU A 112 4.28 6.16 -9.61
N MET A 113 5.22 6.70 -8.84
CA MET A 113 5.02 6.99 -7.42
C MET A 113 5.48 8.42 -7.10
N ARG A 114 4.88 8.99 -6.05
CA ARG A 114 5.30 10.26 -5.48
C ARG A 114 5.39 10.11 -3.97
N TYR A 115 6.49 10.57 -3.38
CA TYR A 115 6.61 10.64 -1.93
C TYR A 115 5.51 11.55 -1.37
N TYR A 116 4.79 11.06 -0.36
CA TYR A 116 3.81 11.88 0.33
C TYR A 116 4.50 12.68 1.43
N ASP A 117 4.81 13.94 1.12
CA ASP A 117 5.42 14.85 2.07
C ASP A 117 4.37 15.38 3.06
N LEU A 118 4.40 14.81 4.26
CA LEU A 118 3.49 15.16 5.34
C LEU A 118 3.62 16.63 5.79
N THR A 119 4.74 17.30 5.50
CA THR A 119 4.90 18.72 5.83
C THR A 119 3.93 19.59 5.02
N LEU A 120 3.59 19.17 3.80
CA LEU A 120 2.70 19.86 2.87
C LEU A 120 1.20 19.58 3.11
N GLU A 121 0.85 18.71 4.05
CA GLU A 121 -0.55 18.43 4.39
C GLU A 121 -1.18 19.61 5.14
N SER A 122 -2.25 20.16 4.57
CA SER A 122 -2.97 21.33 5.11
C SER A 122 -4.08 20.93 6.09
N ASP A 123 -4.69 19.75 5.95
CA ASP A 123 -5.64 19.25 6.94
C ASP A 123 -4.89 18.82 8.20
N ILE A 124 -4.91 19.69 9.21
CA ILE A 124 -4.21 19.49 10.50
C ILE A 124 -4.66 18.21 11.21
N LYS A 125 -5.94 17.85 11.11
CA LYS A 125 -6.48 16.64 11.76
C LYS A 125 -5.98 15.40 11.04
N TYR A 126 -6.02 15.39 9.71
CA TYR A 126 -5.48 14.31 8.90
C TYR A 126 -3.96 14.17 9.09
N LYS A 127 -3.22 15.28 9.07
CA LYS A 127 -1.78 15.32 9.34
C LYS A 127 -1.41 14.67 10.67
N LYS A 128 -2.10 15.03 11.76
CA LYS A 128 -1.91 14.41 13.09
C LYS A 128 -2.21 12.91 13.08
N MET A 129 -3.25 12.48 12.37
CA MET A 129 -3.57 11.06 12.22
C MET A 129 -2.44 10.31 11.49
N VAL A 130 -1.94 10.86 10.38
CA VAL A 130 -0.84 10.24 9.62
C VAL A 130 0.45 10.18 10.43
N GLN A 131 0.76 11.22 11.23
CA GLN A 131 1.90 11.18 12.16
C GLN A 131 1.82 9.99 13.12
N LYS A 132 0.65 9.76 13.73
CA LYS A 132 0.42 8.60 14.61
C LYS A 132 0.60 7.27 13.85
N GLN A 133 0.11 7.18 12.62
CA GLN A 133 0.30 6.00 11.77
C GLN A 133 1.79 5.74 11.49
N LEU A 134 2.55 6.77 11.12
CA LEU A 134 3.99 6.67 10.89
C LEU A 134 4.74 6.22 12.15
N THR A 135 4.40 6.77 13.33
CA THR A 135 4.98 6.30 14.60
C THR A 135 4.70 4.81 14.83
N PHE A 136 3.48 4.34 14.57
CA PHE A 136 3.16 2.90 14.67
C PHE A 136 3.98 2.08 13.67
N ILE A 137 4.04 2.53 12.41
CA ILE A 137 4.74 1.85 11.32
C ILE A 137 6.22 1.66 11.66
N LEU A 138 6.91 2.72 12.08
CA LEU A 138 8.34 2.67 12.38
C LEU A 138 8.62 1.74 13.57
N LYS A 139 7.78 1.80 14.62
CA LYS A 139 7.88 0.89 15.78
C LYS A 139 7.64 -0.58 15.43
N ASN A 140 6.90 -0.86 14.35
CA ASN A 140 6.52 -2.21 13.94
C ASN A 140 7.13 -2.61 12.58
N LYS A 141 8.18 -1.92 12.13
CA LYS A 141 8.78 -2.08 10.80
C LYS A 141 9.14 -3.54 10.51
N GLU A 142 9.82 -4.21 11.44
CA GLU A 142 10.24 -5.60 11.27
C GLU A 142 9.06 -6.56 11.08
N LEU A 143 8.00 -6.38 11.89
CA LEU A 143 6.77 -7.17 11.76
C LEU A 143 6.11 -6.95 10.39
N ILE A 144 6.03 -5.71 9.93
CA ILE A 144 5.43 -5.33 8.65
C ILE A 144 6.20 -6.00 7.50
N LEU A 145 7.52 -5.84 7.48
CA LEU A 145 8.39 -6.40 6.44
C LEU A 145 8.37 -7.94 6.45
N ARG A 146 8.45 -8.55 7.64
CA ARG A 146 8.35 -10.00 7.81
C ARG A 146 7.03 -10.54 7.29
N ASN A 147 5.91 -9.88 7.61
CA ASN A 147 4.59 -10.30 7.13
C ASN A 147 4.46 -10.12 5.62
N ALA A 148 4.98 -9.03 5.04
CA ALA A 148 4.98 -8.82 3.59
C ALA A 148 5.74 -9.94 2.86
N ASN A 149 6.96 -10.25 3.32
CA ASN A 149 7.78 -11.32 2.74
C ASN A 149 7.11 -12.70 2.90
N LYS A 150 6.60 -13.00 4.10
CA LYS A 150 5.88 -14.25 4.37
C LYS A 150 4.67 -14.38 3.45
N LEU A 151 3.86 -13.33 3.30
CA LEU A 151 2.68 -13.35 2.46
C LEU A 151 3.03 -13.60 0.98
N TYR A 152 4.06 -12.92 0.46
CA TYR A 152 4.55 -13.12 -0.90
C TYR A 152 4.90 -14.59 -1.15
N ARG A 153 5.74 -15.17 -0.29
CA ARG A 153 6.14 -16.59 -0.38
C ARG A 153 4.96 -17.54 -0.29
N GLN A 154 4.05 -17.32 0.66
CA GLN A 154 2.88 -18.19 0.84
C GLN A 154 1.93 -18.15 -0.35
N LYS A 155 1.77 -16.98 -0.98
CA LYS A 155 0.92 -16.80 -2.16
C LYS A 155 1.51 -17.52 -3.38
N ASN A 156 2.80 -17.34 -3.66
CA ASN A 156 3.44 -17.97 -4.83
C ASN A 156 3.66 -19.47 -4.63
N SER A 157 3.74 -19.95 -3.39
CA SER A 157 3.76 -21.39 -3.08
C SER A 157 2.35 -22.01 -3.02
N ASN A 158 1.30 -21.25 -3.36
CA ASN A 158 -0.10 -21.66 -3.31
C ASN A 158 -0.51 -22.38 -2.01
N MET A 159 -0.07 -21.86 -0.86
CA MET A 159 -0.36 -22.49 0.44
C MET A 159 -1.86 -22.45 0.78
N SER A 160 -2.32 -23.41 1.59
CA SER A 160 -3.74 -23.64 1.88
C SER A 160 -4.42 -22.61 2.80
N MET A 161 -3.70 -21.62 3.34
CA MET A 161 -4.28 -20.64 4.27
C MET A 161 -5.43 -19.87 3.61
N GLY A 162 -6.57 -19.77 4.31
CA GLY A 162 -7.79 -19.18 3.78
C GLY A 162 -7.71 -17.71 3.34
N TYR A 163 -6.67 -16.97 3.72
CA TYR A 163 -6.43 -15.61 3.23
C TYR A 163 -5.70 -15.53 1.88
N ILE A 164 -5.08 -16.61 1.42
CA ILE A 164 -4.35 -16.66 0.14
C ILE A 164 -5.29 -16.41 -1.05
N LYS A 165 -6.53 -16.90 -0.97
CA LYS A 165 -7.58 -16.64 -1.98
C LYS A 165 -7.99 -15.17 -2.10
N ASN A 166 -7.82 -14.40 -1.02
CA ASN A 166 -8.17 -12.98 -0.94
C ASN A 166 -6.93 -12.06 -1.03
N THR A 167 -5.80 -12.62 -1.43
CA THR A 167 -4.55 -11.90 -1.68
C THR A 167 -4.36 -11.76 -3.17
N VAL A 168 -3.90 -10.58 -3.62
CA VAL A 168 -3.62 -10.34 -5.04
C VAL A 168 -2.66 -11.39 -5.61
N ASN A 169 -2.79 -11.67 -6.91
CA ASN A 169 -1.85 -12.51 -7.63
C ASN A 169 -0.56 -11.71 -7.93
N PHE A 170 0.45 -11.86 -7.07
CA PHE A 170 1.69 -11.08 -7.17
C PHE A 170 2.40 -11.25 -8.52
N GLU A 171 2.56 -12.49 -9.00
CA GLU A 171 3.24 -12.78 -10.27
C GLU A 171 2.49 -12.18 -11.46
N LEU A 172 1.15 -12.31 -11.49
CA LEU A 172 0.34 -11.67 -12.52
C LEU A 172 0.49 -10.15 -12.48
N LEU A 173 0.47 -9.53 -11.30
CA LEU A 173 0.65 -8.09 -11.19
C LEU A 173 2.05 -7.64 -11.61
N GLU A 174 3.09 -8.42 -11.34
CA GLU A 174 4.46 -8.13 -11.80
C GLU A 174 4.53 -8.14 -13.33
N GLU A 175 3.94 -9.15 -13.98
CA GLU A 175 3.86 -9.26 -15.43
C GLU A 175 3.13 -8.03 -16.03
N LYS A 176 1.93 -7.72 -15.52
CA LYS A 176 1.15 -6.59 -16.03
C LYS A 176 1.82 -5.25 -15.75
N ALA A 177 2.49 -5.11 -14.61
CA ALA A 177 3.27 -3.90 -14.30
C ALA A 177 4.40 -3.65 -15.31
N LYS A 178 5.15 -4.70 -15.69
CA LYS A 178 6.18 -4.60 -16.75
C LYS A 178 5.57 -4.20 -18.09
N LEU A 179 4.43 -4.81 -18.47
CA LEU A 179 3.72 -4.49 -19.71
C LEU A 179 3.23 -3.04 -19.74
N TYR A 180 2.72 -2.51 -18.62
CA TYR A 180 2.30 -1.11 -18.53
C TYR A 180 3.44 -0.15 -18.85
N LEU A 181 4.63 -0.41 -18.29
CA LEU A 181 5.80 0.42 -18.56
C LEU A 181 6.26 0.32 -20.00
N HIS A 182 6.35 -0.90 -20.55
CA HIS A 182 6.72 -1.09 -21.95
C HIS A 182 5.81 -0.29 -22.89
N ASN A 183 4.49 -0.38 -22.68
CA ASN A 183 3.49 0.35 -23.47
C ASN A 183 3.58 1.87 -23.31
N LYS A 184 3.96 2.36 -22.13
CA LYS A 184 4.17 3.79 -21.88
C LYS A 184 5.39 4.31 -22.65
N PHE A 185 6.49 3.56 -22.64
CA PHE A 185 7.71 3.91 -23.38
C PHE A 185 7.53 3.86 -24.91
N THR A 186 6.81 2.86 -25.43
CA THR A 186 6.57 2.76 -26.88
C THR A 186 5.68 3.89 -27.38
N LYS A 187 4.64 4.28 -26.62
CA LYS A 187 3.82 5.45 -26.95
C LYS A 187 4.63 6.75 -26.96
N PHE A 188 5.48 6.96 -25.96
CA PHE A 188 6.35 8.14 -25.88
C PHE A 188 7.28 8.25 -27.10
N LYS A 189 7.90 7.15 -27.52
CA LYS A 189 8.76 7.13 -28.73
C LYS A 189 8.01 7.44 -30.03
N LYS A 190 6.73 7.03 -30.14
CA LYS A 190 5.89 7.34 -31.31
C LYS A 190 5.49 8.81 -31.34
N THR A 191 5.12 9.38 -30.19
CA THR A 191 4.76 10.80 -30.12
C THR A 191 5.93 11.73 -30.45
N THR A 192 7.15 11.40 -30.02
CA THR A 192 8.35 12.22 -30.33
C THR A 192 8.81 12.11 -31.78
N LYS A 193 8.44 11.03 -32.50
CA LYS A 193 8.77 10.88 -33.93
C LYS A 193 7.79 11.58 -34.87
N ASN A 194 6.57 11.85 -34.43
CA ASN A 194 5.53 12.52 -35.23
C ASN A 194 5.48 14.04 -35.01
N SER A 195 6.38 14.57 -34.20
CA SER A 195 6.47 15.99 -33.83
C SER A 195 7.71 16.70 -34.41
N PHE A 196 8.31 16.10 -35.43
CA PHE A 196 9.39 16.67 -36.26
C PHE A 196 9.02 16.51 -37.73
#